data_AF-A0A081PWW9-F1
#
_entry.id   AF-A0A081PWW9-F1
#
_cell.length_a   1.000
_cell.length_b   1.000
_cell.length_c   1.000
_cell.angle_alpha   90.00
_cell.angle_beta   90.00
_cell.angle_gamma   90.00
#
_symmetry.space_group_name_H-M   'P 1'
#
loop_
_entity.id
_entity.type
_entity.pdbx_description
1 polymer ?
#
loop_
_entity_poly.entity_id
_entity_poly.type
_entity_poly.pdbx_seq_one_letter_code
_entity_poly.pdbx_strand_id
1 'polypeptide(L)'
;MNTFNKLWGVVTPAEAQAKIEEQRAVLNGKTPENLEEQAISLVGTDIYEKLIKDYTEKQWGKPTTELPAFIIRRLPVRLTYDNNYFNDTYQGIPIGGYTQIVEKMLDHENIDVETNVDFFANKEQYMKDFPKIVFTGMIDEFFDYKLGELEYRSLHFENETLDMENYQGNAVVNYTDAETPYTRIIEHKHFEFGSQAKTIITKEHSKTWEKGDEPYYPVNNDRNNHLYKSYKKLADEQGNVIFGGRLGHYRYYDMHQVIGAALQCVRNELD
;
A
#
# COMPACT_ATOMS: atom_id res chain seq x y z
N MET A 1 9.56 21.20 4.99
CA MET A 1 10.68 22.16 4.84
C MET A 1 11.99 21.52 4.45
N ASN A 2 12.42 20.39 5.03
CA ASN A 2 13.71 19.75 4.71
C ASN A 2 13.97 19.59 3.21
N THR A 3 13.01 19.04 2.47
CA THR A 3 13.08 18.89 1.01
C THR A 3 13.20 20.22 0.28
N PHE A 4 12.32 21.19 0.60
CA PHE A 4 12.35 22.52 -0.03
C PHE A 4 13.67 23.24 0.19
N ASN A 5 14.21 23.18 1.40
CA ASN A 5 15.51 23.77 1.72
C ASN A 5 16.63 23.14 0.89
N LYS A 6 16.66 21.81 0.77
CA LYS A 6 17.67 21.13 -0.04
C LYS A 6 17.52 21.38 -1.54
N LEU A 7 16.29 21.50 -2.03
CA LEU A 7 16.01 21.64 -3.46
C LEU A 7 16.18 23.09 -3.94
N TRP A 8 15.71 24.06 -3.17
CA TRP A 8 15.60 25.46 -3.58
C TRP A 8 16.41 26.44 -2.71
N GLY A 9 17.04 25.97 -1.64
CA GLY A 9 17.77 26.83 -0.69
C GLY A 9 16.85 27.68 0.20
N VAL A 10 15.52 27.53 0.09
CA VAL A 10 14.56 28.30 0.88
C VAL A 10 14.63 27.91 2.36
N VAL A 11 14.46 28.86 3.26
CA VAL A 11 14.60 28.62 4.71
C VAL A 11 13.31 28.86 5.47
N THR A 12 12.40 29.67 4.91
CA THR A 12 11.11 30.00 5.51
C THR A 12 9.93 29.35 4.79
N PRO A 13 8.80 29.11 5.48
CA PRO A 13 7.54 28.67 4.88
C PRO A 13 7.05 29.56 3.74
N ALA A 14 7.20 30.89 3.87
CA ALA A 14 6.73 31.85 2.88
C ALA A 14 7.51 31.74 1.56
N GLU A 15 8.84 31.57 1.62
CA GLU A 15 9.68 31.34 0.45
C GLU A 15 9.33 30.02 -0.24
N ALA A 16 9.13 28.94 0.53
CA ALA A 16 8.72 27.64 -0.01
C ALA A 16 7.34 27.73 -0.69
N GLN A 17 6.37 28.40 -0.05
CA GLN A 17 5.03 28.59 -0.60
C GLN A 17 5.06 29.41 -1.89
N ALA A 18 5.83 30.50 -1.92
CA ALA A 18 6.00 31.32 -3.12
C ALA A 18 6.60 30.50 -4.29
N LYS A 19 7.57 29.62 -4.01
CA LYS A 19 8.13 28.72 -5.03
C LYS A 19 7.15 27.67 -5.54
N ILE A 20 6.34 27.10 -4.67
CA ILE A 20 5.27 26.17 -5.08
C ILE A 20 4.25 26.90 -5.96
N GLU A 21 3.86 28.12 -5.58
CA GLU A 21 2.91 28.95 -6.34
C GLU A 21 3.44 29.32 -7.73
N GLU A 22 4.72 29.69 -7.83
CA GLU A 22 5.41 29.93 -9.10
C GLU A 22 5.33 28.70 -10.01
N GLN A 23 5.65 27.51 -9.48
CA GLN A 23 5.72 26.29 -10.30
C GLN A 23 4.34 25.75 -10.71
N ARG A 24 3.34 25.82 -9.82
CA ARG A 24 1.99 25.33 -10.15
C ARG A 24 1.26 26.23 -11.16
N ALA A 25 1.76 27.43 -11.44
CA ALA A 25 1.17 28.36 -12.41
C ALA A 25 1.03 27.75 -13.81
N VAL A 26 1.84 26.73 -14.14
CA VAL A 26 1.72 25.95 -15.38
C VAL A 26 0.34 25.31 -15.57
N LEU A 27 -0.38 24.99 -14.49
CA LEU A 27 -1.73 24.44 -14.55
C LEU A 27 -2.79 25.51 -14.86
N ASN A 28 -2.47 26.80 -14.72
CA ASN A 28 -3.35 27.92 -15.03
C ASN A 28 -4.78 27.79 -14.43
N GLY A 29 -4.88 27.29 -13.19
CA GLY A 29 -6.16 27.10 -12.49
C GLY A 29 -6.99 25.89 -12.96
N LYS A 30 -6.43 25.03 -13.82
CA LYS A 30 -7.06 23.76 -14.23
C LYS A 30 -7.32 22.87 -13.01
N THR A 31 -8.49 22.23 -12.98
CA THR A 31 -8.78 21.13 -12.05
C THR A 31 -8.01 19.88 -12.48
N PRO A 32 -7.18 19.27 -11.62
CA PRO A 32 -6.41 18.08 -11.99
C PRO A 32 -7.27 16.88 -12.41
N GLU A 33 -6.93 16.26 -13.53
CA GLU A 33 -7.63 15.09 -14.10
C GLU A 33 -6.82 13.80 -13.94
N ASN A 34 -5.50 13.91 -13.81
CA ASN A 34 -4.56 12.80 -13.66
C ASN A 34 -3.56 13.04 -12.50
N LEU A 35 -2.69 12.06 -12.25
CA LEU A 35 -1.74 12.08 -11.15
C LEU A 35 -0.69 13.17 -11.33
N GLU A 36 -0.16 13.36 -12.55
CA GLU A 36 0.81 14.42 -12.86
C GLU A 36 0.26 15.79 -12.47
N GLU A 37 -0.91 16.16 -13.00
CA GLU A 37 -1.55 17.44 -12.71
C GLU A 37 -1.86 17.58 -11.21
N GLN A 38 -2.28 16.50 -10.56
CA GLN A 38 -2.57 16.52 -9.12
C GLN A 38 -1.29 16.77 -8.32
N ALA A 39 -0.18 16.10 -8.66
CA ALA A 39 1.10 16.29 -8.00
C ALA A 39 1.62 17.72 -8.21
N ILE A 40 1.64 18.21 -9.45
CA ILE A 40 2.08 19.58 -9.77
C ILE A 40 1.23 20.61 -9.02
N SER A 41 -0.08 20.39 -8.90
CA SER A 41 -0.98 21.29 -8.16
C SER A 41 -0.64 21.42 -6.67
N LEU A 42 -0.05 20.37 -6.09
CA LEU A 42 0.27 20.28 -4.66
C LEU A 42 1.70 20.75 -4.36
N VAL A 43 2.67 20.36 -5.17
CA VAL A 43 4.10 20.49 -4.84
C VAL A 43 4.95 21.18 -5.91
N GLY A 44 4.37 21.55 -7.04
CA GLY A 44 5.09 22.14 -8.17
C GLY A 44 5.81 21.12 -9.05
N THR A 45 6.36 21.61 -10.16
CA THR A 45 6.98 20.80 -11.22
C THR A 45 8.28 20.15 -10.79
N ASP A 46 9.13 20.84 -10.03
CA ASP A 46 10.45 20.31 -9.69
C ASP A 46 10.33 19.09 -8.78
N ILE A 47 9.46 19.15 -7.78
CA ILE A 47 9.26 18.04 -6.84
C ILE A 47 8.54 16.90 -7.53
N TYR A 48 7.58 17.21 -8.39
CA TYR A 48 6.94 16.21 -9.23
C TYR A 48 7.98 15.43 -10.05
N GLU A 49 8.83 16.13 -10.81
CA GLU A 49 9.86 15.51 -11.64
C GLU A 49 10.92 14.76 -10.80
N LYS A 50 11.39 15.32 -9.66
CA LYS A 50 12.45 14.68 -8.86
C LYS A 50 11.98 13.49 -8.02
N LEU A 51 10.81 13.59 -7.41
CA LEU A 51 10.42 12.69 -6.32
C LEU A 51 9.18 11.84 -6.63
N ILE A 52 8.37 12.23 -7.62
CA ILE A 52 7.05 11.62 -7.83
C ILE A 52 6.99 10.87 -9.14
N LYS A 53 7.32 11.50 -10.27
CA LYS A 53 7.09 10.99 -11.63
C LYS A 53 7.64 9.60 -11.83
N ASP A 54 8.95 9.48 -11.96
CA ASP A 54 9.64 8.24 -12.29
C ASP A 54 9.38 7.14 -11.23
N TYR A 55 9.32 7.52 -9.94
CA TYR A 55 8.94 6.59 -8.87
C TYR A 55 7.53 6.00 -9.09
N THR A 56 6.56 6.85 -9.41
CA THR A 56 5.17 6.45 -9.61
C THR A 56 5.04 5.61 -10.86
N GLU A 57 5.70 5.98 -11.96
CA GLU A 57 5.66 5.22 -13.20
C GLU A 57 6.30 3.85 -13.03
N LYS A 58 7.39 3.74 -12.27
CA LYS A 58 8.01 2.47 -11.87
C LYS A 58 7.07 1.63 -11.00
N GLN A 59 6.41 2.24 -10.01
CA GLN A 59 5.50 1.54 -9.11
C GLN A 59 4.25 1.01 -9.83
N TRP A 60 3.71 1.75 -10.79
CA TRP A 60 2.43 1.42 -11.44
C TRP A 60 2.57 0.85 -12.85
N GLY A 61 3.74 0.97 -13.48
CA GLY A 61 3.99 0.55 -14.85
C GLY A 61 3.22 1.36 -15.90
N LYS A 62 2.82 2.59 -15.59
CA LYS A 62 2.05 3.49 -16.46
C LYS A 62 2.48 4.93 -16.32
N PRO A 63 2.38 5.75 -17.38
CA PRO A 63 2.63 7.19 -17.31
C PRO A 63 1.73 7.86 -16.26
N THR A 64 2.27 8.84 -15.54
CA THR A 64 1.50 9.60 -14.54
C THR A 64 0.33 10.38 -15.12
N THR A 65 0.34 10.64 -16.43
CA THR A 65 -0.76 11.26 -17.19
C THR A 65 -1.96 10.32 -17.42
N GLU A 66 -1.77 9.01 -17.31
CA GLU A 66 -2.81 7.98 -17.45
C GLU A 66 -3.33 7.48 -16.09
N LEU A 67 -2.68 7.89 -15.00
CA LEU A 67 -3.04 7.48 -13.65
C LEU A 67 -4.09 8.43 -13.07
N PRO A 68 -5.14 7.93 -12.40
CA PRO A 68 -6.15 8.79 -11.80
C PRO A 68 -5.57 9.74 -10.75
N ALA A 69 -6.02 11.00 -10.77
CA ALA A 69 -5.61 12.02 -9.80
C ALA A 69 -5.76 11.59 -8.33
N PHE A 70 -6.71 10.70 -8.03
CA PHE A 70 -6.99 10.27 -6.66
C PHE A 70 -5.94 9.39 -6.02
N ILE A 71 -5.05 8.78 -6.80
CA ILE A 71 -3.92 8.00 -6.27
C ILE A 71 -3.06 8.89 -5.35
N ILE A 72 -2.96 10.19 -5.65
CA ILE A 72 -2.15 11.14 -4.88
C ILE A 72 -2.96 12.33 -4.35
N ARG A 73 -4.24 12.09 -4.01
CA ARG A 73 -5.15 13.14 -3.50
C ARG A 73 -4.69 13.83 -2.22
N ARG A 74 -3.84 13.18 -1.42
CA ARG A 74 -3.36 13.69 -0.13
C ARG A 74 -1.87 13.39 0.03
N LEU A 75 -1.01 14.14 -0.65
CA LEU A 75 0.37 14.31 -0.19
C LEU A 75 0.36 15.35 0.94
N PRO A 76 0.76 14.99 2.17
CA PRO A 76 0.92 15.99 3.22
C PRO A 76 2.11 16.90 2.87
N VAL A 77 1.81 18.13 2.42
CA VAL A 77 2.83 19.14 2.17
C VAL A 77 3.12 19.89 3.47
N ARG A 78 4.27 19.63 4.08
CA ARG A 78 4.65 20.26 5.36
C ARG A 78 5.57 21.45 5.16
N LEU A 79 5.09 22.62 5.54
CA LEU A 79 5.88 23.84 5.69
C LEU A 79 6.57 23.93 7.06
N THR A 80 6.84 22.79 7.70
CA THR A 80 7.65 22.67 8.93
C THR A 80 8.86 21.73 8.69
N TYR A 81 9.86 21.79 9.58
CA TYR A 81 11.00 20.88 9.59
C TYR A 81 10.63 19.60 10.36
N ASP A 82 9.82 18.78 9.72
CA ASP A 82 9.35 17.51 10.26
C ASP A 82 9.44 16.45 9.15
N ASN A 83 10.14 15.35 9.46
CA ASN A 83 10.38 14.22 8.56
C ASN A 83 9.53 12.99 8.93
N ASN A 84 8.59 13.10 9.88
CA ASN A 84 7.73 11.99 10.21
C ASN A 84 6.96 11.53 8.96
N TYR A 85 6.96 10.24 8.63
CA TYR A 85 6.25 9.78 7.45
C TYR A 85 4.72 9.86 7.62
N PHE A 86 4.23 9.66 8.85
CA PHE A 86 2.80 9.67 9.18
C PHE A 86 2.44 10.83 10.12
N ASN A 87 1.17 11.26 10.09
CA ASN A 87 0.64 12.28 11.00
C ASN A 87 -0.18 11.65 12.14
N ASP A 88 -0.26 10.33 12.20
CA ASP A 88 -1.07 9.58 13.16
C ASP A 88 -0.56 9.78 14.60
N THR A 89 -1.51 9.84 15.55
CA THR A 89 -1.22 10.03 16.98
C THR A 89 -0.34 8.91 17.55
N TYR A 90 -0.57 7.67 17.12
CA TYR A 90 0.15 6.50 17.60
C TYR A 90 0.92 5.87 16.45
N GLN A 91 2.23 5.74 16.62
CA GLN A 91 3.14 5.18 15.63
C GLN A 91 4.16 4.31 16.35
N GLY A 92 4.49 3.16 15.76
CA GLY A 92 5.46 2.24 16.33
C GLY A 92 5.54 0.94 15.55
N ILE A 93 6.56 0.17 15.89
CA ILE A 93 6.77 -1.20 15.43
C ILE A 93 6.68 -2.11 16.65
N PRO A 94 6.02 -3.28 16.54
CA PRO A 94 5.96 -4.22 17.65
C PRO A 94 7.35 -4.74 18.01
N ILE A 95 7.66 -4.68 19.30
CA ILE A 95 8.91 -5.24 19.82
C ILE A 95 8.89 -6.76 19.59
N GLY A 96 9.89 -7.27 18.89
CA GLY A 96 10.01 -8.66 18.47
C GLY A 96 9.22 -9.03 17.20
N GLY A 97 8.65 -8.05 16.50
CA GLY A 97 8.01 -8.23 15.20
C GLY A 97 6.52 -8.58 15.24
N TYR A 98 5.89 -8.57 14.06
CA TYR A 98 4.44 -8.72 13.92
C TYR A 98 3.94 -10.15 14.19
N THR A 99 4.75 -11.18 13.94
CA THR A 99 4.37 -12.59 14.16
C THR A 99 3.88 -12.83 15.58
N GLN A 100 4.57 -12.29 16.60
CA GLN A 100 4.19 -12.49 18.00
C GLN A 100 2.83 -11.86 18.37
N ILE A 101 2.43 -10.81 17.66
CA ILE A 101 1.09 -10.22 17.83
C ILE A 101 0.05 -11.17 17.26
N VAL A 102 0.27 -11.68 16.06
CA VAL A 102 -0.66 -12.60 15.39
C VAL A 102 -0.80 -13.89 16.17
N GLU A 103 0.31 -14.47 16.65
CA GLU A 103 0.29 -15.65 17.52
C GLU A 103 -0.58 -15.43 18.75
N LYS A 104 -0.43 -14.30 19.45
CA LYS A 104 -1.27 -13.96 20.62
C LYS A 104 -2.73 -13.74 20.27
N MET A 105 -3.04 -13.23 19.08
CA MET A 105 -4.42 -13.07 18.62
C MET A 105 -5.10 -14.42 18.35
N LEU A 106 -4.32 -15.43 17.96
CA LEU A 106 -4.81 -16.77 17.59
C LEU A 106 -4.68 -17.79 18.74
N ASP A 107 -3.99 -17.46 19.82
CA ASP A 107 -3.78 -18.32 21.00
C ASP A 107 -5.03 -18.39 21.89
N HIS A 108 -6.05 -19.11 21.43
CA HIS A 108 -7.27 -19.37 22.18
C HIS A 108 -7.76 -20.80 21.92
N GLU A 109 -8.29 -21.48 22.93
CA GLU A 109 -8.77 -22.88 22.86
C GLU A 109 -9.90 -23.14 21.83
N ASN A 110 -10.48 -22.09 21.26
CA ASN A 110 -11.58 -22.14 20.28
C ASN A 110 -11.09 -21.80 18.86
N ILE A 111 -9.78 -21.58 18.67
CA ILE A 111 -9.19 -21.21 17.41
C ILE A 111 -8.23 -22.32 17.00
N ASP A 112 -8.65 -23.08 16.00
CA ASP A 112 -7.76 -24.00 15.29
C ASP A 112 -7.09 -23.26 14.13
N VAL A 113 -5.78 -23.46 13.96
CA VAL A 113 -4.99 -22.82 12.89
C VAL A 113 -4.39 -23.89 12.00
N GLU A 114 -4.81 -23.89 10.73
CA GLU A 114 -4.19 -24.69 9.68
C GLU A 114 -3.36 -23.79 8.76
N THR A 115 -2.16 -24.23 8.41
CA THR A 115 -1.26 -23.51 7.49
C THR A 115 -0.93 -24.39 6.30
N ASN A 116 -0.52 -23.77 5.17
CA ASN A 116 -0.31 -24.46 3.90
C ASN A 116 -1.58 -25.15 3.35
N VAL A 117 -2.75 -24.59 3.66
CA VAL A 117 -4.05 -25.08 3.17
C VAL A 117 -4.68 -24.00 2.30
N ASP A 118 -4.96 -24.35 1.05
CA ASP A 118 -5.74 -23.50 0.14
C ASP A 118 -7.24 -23.75 0.37
N PHE A 119 -7.98 -22.67 0.66
CA PHE A 119 -9.43 -22.70 0.80
C PHE A 119 -10.12 -23.28 -0.44
N PHE A 120 -9.62 -22.97 -1.64
CA PHE A 120 -10.25 -23.39 -2.89
C PHE A 120 -10.19 -24.89 -3.13
N ALA A 121 -9.17 -25.56 -2.62
CA ALA A 121 -9.04 -27.02 -2.70
C ALA A 121 -10.18 -27.76 -1.98
N ASN A 122 -10.82 -27.13 -0.98
CA ASN A 122 -11.87 -27.73 -0.15
C ASN A 122 -13.14 -26.86 -0.07
N LYS A 123 -13.29 -25.87 -0.95
CA LYS A 123 -14.34 -24.84 -0.87
C LYS A 123 -15.74 -25.42 -0.74
N GLU A 124 -16.11 -26.39 -1.56
CA GLU A 124 -17.44 -27.00 -1.52
C GLU A 124 -17.74 -27.66 -0.16
N GLN A 125 -16.74 -28.33 0.41
CA GLN A 125 -16.86 -28.99 1.72
C GLN A 125 -16.98 -27.94 2.83
N TYR A 126 -16.12 -26.92 2.85
CA TYR A 126 -16.18 -25.85 3.84
C TYR A 126 -17.49 -25.07 3.79
N MET A 127 -17.99 -24.76 2.59
CA MET A 127 -19.29 -24.08 2.40
C MET A 127 -20.47 -24.89 2.94
N LYS A 128 -20.33 -26.22 3.05
CA LYS A 128 -21.34 -27.11 3.63
C LYS A 128 -21.18 -27.29 5.14
N ASP A 129 -19.95 -27.41 5.62
CA ASP A 129 -19.65 -27.75 7.00
C ASP A 129 -19.75 -26.57 7.95
N PHE A 130 -19.42 -25.36 7.48
CA PHE A 130 -19.38 -24.17 8.30
C PHE A 130 -20.62 -23.29 8.08
N PRO A 131 -21.35 -22.93 9.15
CA PRO A 131 -22.58 -22.13 9.04
C PRO A 131 -22.32 -20.69 8.61
N LYS A 132 -21.10 -20.19 8.83
CA LYS A 132 -20.64 -18.86 8.43
C LYS A 132 -19.16 -18.94 8.04
N ILE A 133 -18.77 -18.24 6.98
CA ILE A 133 -17.40 -18.17 6.49
C ILE A 133 -16.98 -16.71 6.42
N VAL A 134 -15.79 -16.39 6.93
CA VAL A 134 -15.13 -15.12 6.69
C VAL A 134 -14.05 -15.35 5.64
N PHE A 135 -14.22 -14.75 4.47
CA PHE A 135 -13.30 -14.89 3.36
C PHE A 135 -12.54 -13.57 3.13
N THR A 136 -11.21 -13.61 3.28
CA THR A 136 -10.33 -12.43 3.14
C THR A 136 -9.41 -12.50 1.93
N GLY A 137 -9.59 -13.49 1.06
CA GLY A 137 -8.85 -13.67 -0.20
C GLY A 137 -9.42 -12.84 -1.36
N MET A 138 -8.96 -13.11 -2.58
CA MET A 138 -9.39 -12.42 -3.80
C MET A 138 -10.87 -12.70 -4.10
N ILE A 139 -11.69 -11.64 -4.15
CA ILE A 139 -13.14 -11.77 -4.39
C ILE A 139 -13.45 -12.34 -5.78
N ASP A 140 -12.69 -11.97 -6.79
CA ASP A 140 -12.83 -12.45 -8.16
C ASP A 140 -12.47 -13.93 -8.29
N GLU A 141 -11.41 -14.38 -7.61
CA GLU A 141 -11.05 -15.80 -7.51
C GLU A 141 -12.12 -16.61 -6.79
N PHE A 142 -12.74 -16.06 -5.74
CA PHE A 142 -13.87 -16.71 -5.07
C PHE A 142 -15.01 -17.05 -6.03
N PHE A 143 -15.19 -16.28 -7.09
CA PHE A 143 -16.20 -16.54 -8.12
C PHE A 143 -15.61 -17.10 -9.41
N ASP A 144 -14.48 -17.81 -9.32
CA ASP A 144 -13.79 -18.48 -10.43
C ASP A 144 -13.52 -17.53 -11.61
N TYR A 145 -13.27 -16.25 -11.31
CA TYR A 145 -13.02 -15.19 -12.29
C TYR A 145 -14.15 -15.03 -13.33
N LYS A 146 -15.38 -15.45 -13.02
CA LYS A 146 -16.49 -15.52 -13.99
C LYS A 146 -16.92 -14.19 -14.62
N LEU A 147 -16.53 -13.04 -14.04
CA LEU A 147 -16.77 -11.71 -14.60
C LEU A 147 -15.50 -11.06 -15.19
N GLY A 148 -14.35 -11.76 -15.13
CA GLY A 148 -13.02 -11.27 -15.48
C GLY A 148 -12.15 -11.00 -14.26
N GLU A 149 -10.85 -10.80 -14.49
CA GLU A 149 -9.86 -10.62 -13.41
C GLU A 149 -9.78 -9.16 -12.96
N LEU A 150 -9.74 -8.96 -11.64
CA LEU A 150 -9.40 -7.67 -11.04
C LEU A 150 -7.88 -7.46 -11.13
N GLU A 151 -7.46 -6.27 -11.54
CA GLU A 151 -6.02 -6.00 -11.65
C GLU A 151 -5.40 -5.66 -10.30
N TYR A 152 -4.18 -6.16 -10.09
CA TYR A 152 -3.34 -5.80 -8.97
C TYR A 152 -1.94 -5.40 -9.45
N ARG A 153 -1.18 -4.74 -8.58
CA ARG A 153 0.28 -4.75 -8.64
C ARG A 153 0.78 -5.81 -7.67
N SER A 154 1.80 -6.54 -8.10
CA SER A 154 2.57 -7.42 -7.24
C SER A 154 3.93 -6.79 -6.92
N LEU A 155 4.71 -7.46 -6.08
CA LEU A 155 6.06 -7.08 -5.70
C LEU A 155 6.97 -8.30 -5.78
N HIS A 156 8.23 -8.07 -6.16
CA HIS A 156 9.31 -9.03 -6.03
C HIS A 156 10.34 -8.50 -5.04
N PHE A 157 10.82 -9.36 -4.16
CA PHE A 157 11.75 -9.00 -3.10
C PHE A 157 13.05 -9.78 -3.23
N GLU A 158 14.16 -9.05 -3.33
CA GLU A 158 15.51 -9.62 -3.29
C GLU A 158 16.14 -9.32 -1.94
N ASN A 159 16.41 -10.38 -1.16
CA ASN A 159 17.00 -10.26 0.17
C ASN A 159 18.51 -10.53 0.12
N GLU A 160 19.28 -9.68 0.78
CA GLU A 160 20.73 -9.78 0.82
C GLU A 160 21.23 -9.60 2.27
N THR A 161 22.11 -10.50 2.71
CA THR A 161 22.83 -10.33 3.99
C THR A 161 24.20 -9.76 3.70
N LEU A 162 24.50 -8.60 4.28
CA LEU A 162 25.76 -7.88 4.08
C LEU A 162 26.65 -7.99 5.32
N ASP A 163 27.94 -8.19 5.09
CA ASP A 163 28.96 -8.26 6.14
C ASP A 163 29.40 -6.84 6.58
N MET A 164 28.42 -6.04 7.00
CA MET A 164 28.59 -4.69 7.53
C MET A 164 27.45 -4.35 8.49
N GLU A 165 27.73 -3.43 9.42
CA GLU A 165 26.77 -3.05 10.46
C GLU A 165 25.63 -2.18 9.90
N ASN A 166 25.91 -1.30 8.95
CA ASN A 166 24.97 -0.28 8.49
C ASN A 166 25.18 -0.01 6.99
N TYR A 167 24.15 -0.27 6.19
CA TYR A 167 24.20 -0.09 4.74
C TYR A 167 23.77 1.32 4.30
N GLN A 168 22.60 1.79 4.77
CA GLN A 168 22.00 3.06 4.33
C GLN A 168 21.60 4.00 5.47
N GLY A 169 21.67 3.55 6.73
CA GLY A 169 21.43 4.37 7.91
C GLY A 169 19.97 4.77 8.13
N ASN A 170 19.04 4.12 7.44
CA ASN A 170 17.62 4.37 7.54
C ASN A 170 16.81 3.11 7.18
N ALA A 171 15.65 2.92 7.80
CA ALA A 171 14.84 1.72 7.59
C ALA A 171 14.36 1.57 6.14
N VAL A 172 14.00 2.68 5.48
CA VAL A 172 13.51 2.68 4.11
C VAL A 172 14.10 3.87 3.36
N VAL A 173 14.69 3.60 2.18
CA VAL A 173 15.15 4.63 1.24
C VAL A 173 14.53 4.37 -0.12
N ASN A 174 13.80 5.35 -0.65
CA ASN A 174 13.16 5.28 -1.96
C ASN A 174 14.12 5.75 -3.06
N TYR A 175 14.10 5.05 -4.20
CA TYR A 175 14.88 5.36 -5.39
C TYR A 175 13.93 5.86 -6.47
N THR A 176 13.89 7.19 -6.61
CA THR A 176 12.85 7.88 -7.37
C THR A 176 13.17 8.07 -8.83
N ASP A 177 14.39 7.77 -9.28
CA ASP A 177 14.84 7.83 -10.66
C ASP A 177 14.36 6.62 -11.49
N ALA A 178 14.25 6.78 -12.81
CA ALA A 178 13.83 5.69 -13.70
C ALA A 178 14.92 4.61 -13.93
N GLU A 179 16.20 4.94 -13.75
CA GLU A 179 17.33 4.04 -14.09
C GLU A 179 17.49 2.90 -13.07
N THR A 180 17.16 3.15 -11.80
CA THR A 180 17.24 2.16 -10.73
C THR A 180 16.09 1.15 -10.83
N PRO A 181 16.37 -0.17 -10.93
CA PRO A 181 15.33 -1.18 -11.21
C PRO A 181 14.39 -1.49 -10.03
N TYR A 182 14.73 -1.11 -8.81
CA TYR A 182 13.90 -1.26 -7.62
C TYR A 182 13.30 0.09 -7.18
N THR A 183 12.18 0.05 -6.46
CA THR A 183 11.49 1.24 -5.93
C THR A 183 12.10 1.70 -4.63
N ARG A 184 12.54 0.78 -3.77
CA ARG A 184 13.16 1.09 -2.48
C ARG A 184 14.08 -0.02 -1.98
N ILE A 185 14.96 0.35 -1.06
CA ILE A 185 15.70 -0.59 -0.21
C ILE A 185 15.20 -0.46 1.22
N ILE A 186 14.94 -1.62 1.84
CA ILE A 186 14.55 -1.76 3.23
C ILE A 186 15.74 -2.34 4.00
N GLU A 187 16.24 -1.61 5.01
CA GLU A 187 17.26 -2.11 5.95
C GLU A 187 16.59 -2.42 7.30
N HIS A 188 16.24 -3.69 7.50
CA HIS A 188 15.26 -4.12 8.50
C HIS A 188 15.62 -3.76 9.94
N LYS A 189 16.90 -3.82 10.29
CA LYS A 189 17.36 -3.58 11.67
C LYS A 189 16.96 -2.20 12.20
N HIS A 190 16.79 -1.21 11.33
CA HIS A 190 16.44 0.15 11.75
C HIS A 190 15.00 0.28 12.22
N PHE A 191 14.11 -0.67 11.93
CA PHE A 191 12.74 -0.66 12.47
C PHE A 191 12.70 -0.90 13.99
N GLU A 192 13.69 -1.61 14.53
CA GLU A 192 13.78 -1.94 15.95
C GLU A 192 15.12 -1.54 16.58
N PHE A 193 15.81 -0.56 15.97
CA PHE A 193 17.08 -0.01 16.44
C PHE A 193 18.17 -1.07 16.71
N GLY A 194 18.23 -2.11 15.87
CA GLY A 194 19.19 -3.21 16.00
C GLY A 194 20.65 -2.79 15.86
N SER A 195 21.54 -3.46 16.60
CA SER A 195 22.99 -3.20 16.69
C SER A 195 23.86 -4.39 16.23
N GLN A 196 23.28 -5.30 15.44
CA GLN A 196 23.98 -6.49 14.94
C GLN A 196 25.13 -6.11 14.00
N ALA A 197 26.25 -6.84 14.06
CA ALA A 197 27.43 -6.57 13.21
C ALA A 197 27.21 -6.76 11.70
N LYS A 198 26.18 -7.54 11.31
CA LYS A 198 25.74 -7.72 9.92
C LYS A 198 24.38 -7.10 9.71
N THR A 199 24.04 -6.75 8.49
CA THR A 199 22.73 -6.18 8.14
C THR A 199 22.03 -6.99 7.06
N ILE A 200 20.70 -6.95 7.06
CA ILE A 200 19.86 -7.56 6.02
C ILE A 200 19.15 -6.42 5.31
N ILE A 201 19.29 -6.40 3.99
CA ILE A 201 18.56 -5.48 3.13
C ILE A 201 17.59 -6.25 2.24
N THR A 202 16.51 -5.59 1.85
CA THR A 202 15.59 -6.05 0.82
C THR A 202 15.45 -4.99 -0.26
N LYS A 203 15.67 -5.36 -1.52
CA LYS A 203 15.32 -4.55 -2.69
C LYS A 203 13.89 -4.92 -3.10
N GLU A 204 13.01 -3.93 -3.18
CA GLU A 204 11.62 -4.10 -3.63
C GLU A 204 11.49 -3.72 -5.10
N HIS A 205 11.01 -4.64 -5.92
CA HIS A 205 10.71 -4.41 -7.33
C HIS A 205 9.20 -4.43 -7.53
N SER A 206 8.67 -3.40 -8.18
CA SER A 206 7.27 -3.43 -8.62
C SER A 206 7.10 -4.41 -9.77
N LYS A 207 6.04 -5.22 -9.70
CA LYS A 207 5.71 -6.21 -10.72
C LYS A 207 4.25 -6.04 -11.15
N THR A 208 3.95 -6.18 -12.44
CA THR A 208 2.57 -6.39 -12.87
C THR A 208 2.12 -7.73 -12.30
N TRP A 209 0.96 -7.76 -11.63
CA TRP A 209 0.44 -9.00 -11.11
C TRP A 209 -0.01 -9.92 -12.25
N GLU A 210 0.34 -11.19 -12.15
CA GLU A 210 -0.19 -12.28 -12.96
C GLU A 210 -0.76 -13.36 -12.03
N LYS A 211 -1.63 -14.23 -12.55
CA LYS A 211 -2.22 -15.30 -11.75
C LYS A 211 -1.12 -16.19 -11.14
N GLY A 212 -1.19 -16.39 -9.82
CA GLY A 212 -0.18 -17.09 -9.03
C GLY A 212 0.80 -16.15 -8.31
N ASP A 213 0.80 -14.86 -8.64
CA ASP A 213 1.50 -13.85 -7.85
C ASP A 213 0.70 -13.43 -6.62
N GLU A 214 1.40 -12.96 -5.59
CA GLU A 214 0.78 -12.31 -4.45
C GLU A 214 0.19 -10.94 -4.84
N PRO A 215 -1.12 -10.69 -4.62
CA PRO A 215 -1.76 -9.41 -4.92
C PRO A 215 -1.48 -8.38 -3.80
N TYR A 216 -0.58 -7.41 -4.05
CA TYR A 216 -0.22 -6.41 -3.03
C TYR A 216 -1.09 -5.16 -3.06
N TYR A 217 -1.29 -4.56 -4.25
CA TYR A 217 -2.00 -3.28 -4.41
C TYR A 217 -3.14 -3.39 -5.43
N PRO A 218 -4.40 -3.10 -5.07
CA PRO A 218 -5.48 -3.04 -6.05
C PRO A 218 -5.29 -1.88 -7.02
N VAL A 219 -5.50 -2.11 -8.31
CA VAL A 219 -5.42 -1.06 -9.34
C VAL A 219 -6.77 -0.36 -9.45
N ASN A 220 -6.91 0.74 -8.71
CA ASN A 220 -8.13 1.54 -8.72
C ASN A 220 -8.23 2.36 -10.01
N ASN A 221 -8.99 1.86 -10.97
CA ASN A 221 -9.38 2.57 -12.19
C ASN A 221 -10.87 2.30 -12.48
N ASP A 222 -11.44 3.00 -13.46
CA ASP A 222 -12.87 2.86 -13.76
C ASP A 222 -13.25 1.42 -14.10
N ARG A 223 -12.44 0.70 -14.90
CA ARG A 223 -12.71 -0.69 -15.26
C ARG A 223 -12.81 -1.59 -14.03
N ASN A 224 -11.77 -1.59 -13.18
CA ASN A 224 -11.73 -2.44 -11.98
C ASN A 224 -12.79 -2.03 -10.95
N ASN A 225 -13.08 -0.73 -10.82
CA ASN A 225 -14.15 -0.26 -9.94
C ASN A 225 -15.54 -0.78 -10.38
N HIS A 226 -15.82 -0.82 -11.68
CA HIS A 226 -17.07 -1.40 -12.21
C HIS A 226 -17.10 -2.93 -12.07
N LEU A 227 -15.97 -3.59 -12.32
CA LEU A 227 -15.84 -5.03 -12.17
C LEU A 227 -16.03 -5.46 -10.70
N TYR A 228 -15.34 -4.80 -9.77
CA TYR A 228 -15.48 -5.05 -8.33
C TYR A 228 -16.92 -4.83 -7.86
N LYS A 229 -17.61 -3.78 -8.32
CA LYS A 229 -19.04 -3.58 -7.99
C LYS A 229 -19.91 -4.76 -8.45
N SER A 230 -19.58 -5.37 -9.58
CA SER A 230 -20.31 -6.54 -10.08
C SER A 230 -20.02 -7.78 -9.23
N TYR A 231 -18.76 -7.99 -8.83
CA TYR A 231 -18.41 -9.04 -7.87
C TYR A 231 -19.04 -8.84 -6.49
N LYS A 232 -19.09 -7.59 -6.02
CA LYS A 232 -19.73 -7.26 -4.76
C LYS A 232 -21.22 -7.65 -4.75
N LYS A 233 -21.94 -7.46 -5.86
CA LYS A 233 -23.34 -7.91 -5.96
C LYS A 233 -23.47 -9.42 -5.79
N LEU A 234 -22.55 -10.20 -6.37
CA LEU A 234 -22.51 -11.65 -6.21
C LEU A 234 -22.15 -12.06 -4.78
N ALA A 235 -21.24 -11.33 -4.15
CA ALA A 235 -20.89 -11.52 -2.73
C ALA A 235 -22.08 -11.24 -1.82
N ASP A 236 -22.85 -10.19 -2.09
CA ASP A 236 -24.05 -9.83 -1.31
C ASP A 236 -25.17 -10.90 -1.43
N GLU A 237 -25.12 -11.77 -2.46
CA GLU A 237 -26.01 -12.94 -2.60
C GLU A 237 -25.53 -14.17 -1.79
N GLN A 238 -24.28 -14.19 -1.29
CA GLN A 238 -23.73 -15.28 -0.48
C GLN A 238 -24.04 -15.07 1.01
N GLY A 239 -25.28 -15.36 1.42
CA GLY A 239 -25.77 -15.03 2.76
C GLY A 239 -24.96 -15.59 3.95
N ASN A 240 -24.20 -16.67 3.76
CA ASN A 240 -23.33 -17.27 4.79
C ASN A 240 -21.85 -16.86 4.67
N VAL A 241 -21.46 -16.03 3.70
CA VAL A 241 -20.06 -15.62 3.49
C VAL A 241 -19.91 -14.11 3.72
N ILE A 242 -19.02 -13.75 4.63
CA ILE A 242 -18.56 -12.38 4.82
C ILE A 242 -17.28 -12.20 4.03
N PHE A 243 -17.29 -11.25 3.09
CA PHE A 243 -16.07 -10.82 2.41
C PHE A 243 -15.42 -9.69 3.19
N GLY A 244 -14.11 -9.76 3.39
CA GLY A 244 -13.39 -8.80 4.20
C GLY A 244 -11.93 -8.60 3.78
N GLY A 245 -11.23 -7.75 4.52
CA GLY A 245 -9.82 -7.48 4.28
C GLY A 245 -9.54 -6.71 2.99
N ARG A 246 -8.26 -6.57 2.66
CA ARG A 246 -7.80 -5.83 1.47
C ARG A 246 -8.25 -6.47 0.16
N LEU A 247 -8.19 -7.81 0.07
CA LEU A 247 -8.49 -8.54 -1.16
C LEU A 247 -10.01 -8.74 -1.35
N GLY A 248 -10.72 -9.14 -0.29
CA GLY A 248 -12.16 -9.33 -0.34
C GLY A 248 -12.93 -8.02 -0.60
N HIS A 249 -12.43 -6.89 -0.10
CA HIS A 249 -13.00 -5.57 -0.38
C HIS A 249 -12.39 -4.85 -1.59
N TYR A 250 -11.41 -5.45 -2.27
CA TYR A 250 -10.62 -4.81 -3.33
C TYR A 250 -10.19 -3.37 -2.96
N ARG A 251 -9.61 -3.22 -1.76
CA ARG A 251 -9.31 -1.91 -1.18
C ARG A 251 -7.95 -1.89 -0.54
N TYR A 252 -7.21 -0.83 -0.82
CA TYR A 252 -5.94 -0.58 -0.16
C TYR A 252 -6.19 -0.09 1.28
N TYR A 253 -5.82 -0.92 2.25
CA TYR A 253 -5.98 -0.66 3.68
C TYR A 253 -4.61 -0.62 4.36
N ASP A 254 -4.43 0.36 5.24
CA ASP A 254 -3.41 0.27 6.29
C ASP A 254 -3.84 -0.70 7.39
N MET A 255 -2.88 -1.20 8.18
CA MET A 255 -3.14 -2.20 9.23
C MET A 255 -4.23 -1.77 10.22
N HIS A 256 -4.18 -0.53 10.71
CA HIS A 256 -5.19 -0.03 11.66
C HIS A 256 -6.59 0.06 11.04
N GLN A 257 -6.69 0.32 9.73
CA GLN A 257 -7.97 0.42 9.02
C GLN A 257 -8.61 -0.96 8.85
N VAL A 258 -7.83 -1.98 8.50
CA VAL A 258 -8.36 -3.35 8.36
C VAL A 258 -8.72 -3.95 9.72
N ILE A 259 -7.94 -3.67 10.77
CA ILE A 259 -8.30 -4.05 12.15
C ILE A 259 -9.62 -3.37 12.56
N GLY A 260 -9.77 -2.07 12.31
CA GLY A 260 -11.02 -1.35 12.58
C GLY A 260 -12.22 -1.90 11.79
N ALA A 261 -12.02 -2.25 10.51
CA ALA A 261 -13.04 -2.86 9.68
C ALA A 261 -13.47 -4.25 10.19
N ALA A 262 -12.51 -5.07 10.62
CA ALA A 262 -12.77 -6.38 11.20
C ALA A 262 -13.57 -6.27 12.51
N LEU A 263 -13.17 -5.38 13.42
CA LEU A 263 -13.89 -5.14 14.68
C LEU A 263 -15.32 -4.63 14.45
N GLN A 264 -15.53 -3.75 13.47
CA GLN A 264 -16.87 -3.30 13.11
C GLN A 264 -17.71 -4.44 12.52
N CYS A 265 -17.11 -5.30 11.70
CA CYS A 265 -17.79 -6.46 11.16
C CYS A 265 -18.25 -7.41 12.27
N VAL A 266 -17.38 -7.70 13.24
CA VAL A 266 -17.70 -8.55 14.40
C VAL A 266 -18.88 -7.97 15.17
N ARG A 267 -18.89 -6.65 15.46
CA ARG A 267 -20.02 -5.99 16.12
C ARG A 267 -21.33 -6.17 15.35
N ASN A 268 -21.33 -5.94 14.05
CA ASN A 268 -22.54 -6.05 13.22
C ASN A 268 -23.11 -7.47 13.14
N GLU A 269 -22.29 -8.51 13.37
CA GLU A 269 -22.69 -9.91 13.23
C GLU A 269 -22.99 -10.58 14.59
N LEU A 270 -22.46 -10.03 15.69
CA LEU A 270 -22.60 -10.60 17.03
C LEU A 270 -23.47 -9.76 17.98
N ASP A 271 -23.72 -8.48 17.67
CA ASP A 271 -24.69 -7.62 18.38
C ASP A 271 -26.11 -7.79 17.79
#